data_AF-M4BPM2-F1
#
_entry.id   AF-M4BPM2-F1
#
_cell.length_a   1.000
_cell.length_b   1.000
_cell.length_c   1.000
_cell.angle_alpha   90.00
_cell.angle_beta   90.00
_cell.angle_gamma   90.00
#
_symmetry.space_group_name_H-M   'P 1'
#
loop_
_entity.id
_entity.type
_entity.pdbx_description
1 polymer ?
#
loop_
_entity_poly.entity_id
_entity_poly.type
_entity_poly.pdbx_seq_one_letter_code
_entity_poly.pdbx_strand_id
1 'polypeptide(L)'
;MLPMIKLGGLVARTLTKPLARVVKSRSKNHPLLRAVCSRLGQQQHQMTMKLHMGFRGISSYTIKPVSPDQAVEQGADLIGELLIFSVALGVASLEYSRSAASARAKEVKQKEEQQREEQETETRFEYLESQVAWLEDRVVALMCVLESERGESLEKLVLQAQEQIKRRQVEGDELDKTEEKTGTEASSSSSVVKLWTSTQDAVARLLK
;
A
#
# COMPACT_ATOMS: atom_id res chain seq x y z
N MET A 1 20.03 -16.55 2.34
CA MET A 1 19.50 -17.85 2.81
C MET A 1 20.00 -19.00 1.93
N LEU A 2 21.31 -19.28 1.91
CA LEU A 2 21.96 -20.34 1.11
C LEU A 2 22.79 -21.41 1.89
N PRO A 3 22.90 -21.43 3.24
CA PRO A 3 23.76 -22.41 3.92
C PRO A 3 23.12 -23.80 4.12
N MET A 4 21.79 -23.93 4.20
CA MET A 4 21.14 -25.20 4.56
C MET A 4 21.21 -26.29 3.47
N ILE A 5 21.09 -25.92 2.19
CA ILE A 5 21.15 -26.89 1.08
C ILE A 5 22.55 -27.53 0.99
N LYS A 6 23.60 -26.73 1.23
CA LYS A 6 24.99 -27.20 1.25
C LYS A 6 25.30 -28.05 2.49
N LEU A 7 24.70 -27.73 3.64
CA LEU A 7 24.78 -28.55 4.86
C LEU A 7 24.06 -29.89 4.70
N GLY A 8 22.88 -29.90 4.07
CA GLY A 8 22.11 -31.12 3.82
C GLY A 8 22.87 -32.13 2.96
N GLY A 9 23.53 -31.66 1.89
CA GLY A 9 24.36 -32.51 1.05
C GLY A 9 25.58 -33.10 1.77
N LEU A 10 26.16 -32.37 2.72
CA LEU A 10 27.32 -32.81 3.49
C LEU A 10 26.95 -33.83 4.58
N VAL A 11 25.81 -33.63 5.26
CA VAL A 11 25.27 -34.56 6.27
C VAL A 11 24.86 -35.88 5.61
N ALA A 12 24.18 -35.81 4.46
CA ALA A 12 23.82 -36.99 3.68
C ALA A 12 25.06 -37.80 3.26
N ARG A 13 26.15 -37.14 2.85
CA ARG A 13 27.36 -37.85 2.40
C ARG A 13 28.21 -38.40 3.55
N THR A 14 28.21 -37.71 4.70
CA THR A 14 29.06 -38.05 5.86
C THR A 14 28.44 -39.13 6.74
N LEU A 15 27.10 -39.22 6.84
CA LEU A 15 26.45 -40.13 7.78
C LEU A 15 25.91 -41.43 7.15
N THR A 16 25.64 -41.45 5.83
CA THR A 16 25.05 -42.62 5.15
C THR A 16 25.94 -43.87 5.20
N LYS A 17 27.25 -43.74 5.03
CA LYS A 17 28.18 -44.90 5.04
C LYS A 17 28.54 -45.42 6.45
N PRO A 18 28.88 -44.58 7.44
CA PRO A 18 29.26 -45.08 8.76
C PRO A 18 28.05 -45.62 9.54
N LEU A 19 26.86 -45.03 9.40
CA LEU A 19 25.69 -45.45 10.17
C LEU A 19 25.09 -46.76 9.67
N ALA A 20 25.02 -46.94 8.35
CA ALA A 20 24.69 -48.23 7.73
C ALA A 20 25.56 -49.37 8.28
N ARG A 21 26.88 -49.14 8.40
CA ARG A 21 27.82 -50.13 8.94
C ARG A 21 27.57 -50.46 10.42
N VAL A 22 27.24 -49.45 11.25
CA VAL A 22 26.97 -49.64 12.68
C VAL A 22 25.64 -50.38 12.89
N VAL A 23 24.58 -49.98 12.21
CA VAL A 23 23.26 -50.64 12.33
C VAL A 23 23.32 -52.06 11.78
N LYS A 24 24.03 -52.29 10.66
CA LYS A 24 24.26 -53.62 10.08
C LYS A 24 25.09 -54.55 10.98
N SER A 25 26.05 -54.01 11.74
CA SER A 25 26.81 -54.78 12.73
C SER A 25 25.96 -55.13 13.96
N ARG A 26 25.17 -54.17 14.46
CA ARG A 26 24.27 -54.35 15.61
C ARG A 26 23.09 -55.28 15.31
N SER A 27 22.55 -55.25 14.08
CA SER A 27 21.41 -56.09 13.67
C SER A 27 21.74 -57.58 13.59
N LYS A 28 23.02 -57.93 13.45
CA LYS A 28 23.47 -59.32 13.52
C LYS A 28 23.58 -59.85 14.95
N ASN A 29 23.85 -58.95 15.90
CA ASN A 29 24.11 -59.32 17.29
C ASN A 29 22.86 -59.25 18.20
N HIS A 30 21.83 -58.49 17.82
CA HIS A 30 20.63 -58.32 18.64
C HIS A 30 19.35 -58.87 17.95
N PRO A 31 18.67 -59.88 18.52
CA PRO A 31 17.57 -60.58 17.86
C PRO A 31 16.32 -59.70 17.67
N LEU A 32 16.02 -58.80 18.62
CA LEU A 32 14.91 -57.86 18.48
C LEU A 32 15.17 -56.86 17.34
N LEU A 33 16.41 -56.39 17.21
CA LEU A 33 16.77 -55.43 16.18
C LEU A 33 16.77 -56.09 14.80
N ARG A 34 17.21 -57.35 14.71
CA ARG A 34 17.08 -58.17 13.50
C ARG A 34 15.62 -58.33 13.08
N ALA A 35 14.70 -58.62 14.01
CA ALA A 35 13.28 -58.77 13.72
C ALA A 35 12.65 -57.45 13.22
N VAL A 36 12.99 -56.32 13.85
CA VAL A 36 12.53 -55.00 13.42
C VAL A 36 13.09 -54.62 12.05
N CYS A 37 14.40 -54.74 11.84
CA CYS A 37 15.04 -54.49 10.54
C CYS A 37 14.46 -55.39 9.45
N SER A 38 14.22 -56.68 9.73
CA SER A 38 13.63 -57.60 8.77
C SER A 38 12.23 -57.17 8.35
N ARG A 39 11.39 -56.72 9.30
CA ARG A 39 10.04 -56.24 8.99
C ARG A 39 10.09 -54.95 8.17
N LEU A 40 10.94 -54.01 8.57
CA LEU A 40 11.10 -52.74 7.88
C LEU A 40 11.67 -52.90 6.48
N GLY A 41 12.66 -53.77 6.29
CA GLY A 41 13.22 -54.06 4.96
C GLY A 41 12.20 -54.73 4.04
N GLN A 42 11.40 -55.68 4.55
CA GLN A 42 10.31 -56.28 3.76
C GLN A 42 9.23 -55.24 3.41
N GLN A 43 8.87 -54.37 4.34
CA GLN A 43 7.92 -53.28 4.10
C GLN A 43 8.45 -52.30 3.06
N GLN A 44 9.72 -51.90 3.17
CA GLN A 44 10.39 -51.05 2.20
C GLN A 44 10.36 -51.68 0.81
N HIS A 45 10.76 -52.94 0.68
CA HIS A 45 10.73 -53.65 -0.60
C HIS A 45 9.32 -53.71 -1.20
N GLN A 46 8.31 -54.06 -0.39
CA GLN A 46 6.92 -54.09 -0.83
C GLN A 46 6.41 -52.71 -1.23
N MET A 47 6.76 -51.66 -0.48
CA MET A 47 6.38 -50.29 -0.80
C MET A 47 7.02 -49.83 -2.10
N THR A 48 8.32 -50.09 -2.30
CA THR A 48 9.02 -49.77 -3.54
C THR A 48 8.40 -50.48 -4.73
N MET A 49 8.08 -51.78 -4.61
CA MET A 49 7.41 -52.51 -5.69
C MET A 49 5.98 -52.02 -5.93
N LYS A 50 5.22 -51.72 -4.88
CA LYS A 50 3.88 -51.12 -5.01
C LYS A 50 3.91 -49.78 -5.74
N LEU A 51 4.82 -48.88 -5.35
CA LEU A 51 4.97 -47.57 -5.99
C LEU A 51 5.43 -47.70 -7.43
N HIS A 52 6.42 -48.56 -7.70
CA HIS A 52 6.97 -48.74 -9.04
C HIS A 52 5.96 -49.39 -10.00
N MET A 53 5.19 -50.38 -9.54
CA MET A 53 4.12 -50.99 -10.33
C MET A 53 2.90 -50.09 -10.47
N GLY A 54 2.56 -49.34 -9.41
CA GLY A 54 1.50 -48.32 -9.44
C GLY A 54 1.79 -47.20 -10.41
N PHE A 55 3.03 -46.69 -10.44
CA PHE A 55 3.46 -45.69 -11.43
C PHE A 55 3.40 -46.22 -12.87
N ARG A 56 3.66 -47.52 -13.06
CA ARG A 56 3.56 -48.21 -14.36
C ARG A 56 2.13 -48.64 -14.74
N GLY A 57 1.14 -48.45 -13.86
CA GLY A 57 -0.26 -48.82 -14.11
C GLY A 57 -0.54 -50.33 -14.15
N ILE A 58 0.38 -51.18 -13.70
CA ILE A 58 0.23 -52.64 -13.71
C ILE A 58 -0.35 -53.09 -12.38
N SER A 59 -1.64 -53.51 -12.36
CA SER A 59 -2.36 -53.85 -11.13
C SER A 59 -2.23 -55.33 -10.70
N SER A 60 -1.78 -56.21 -11.59
CA SER A 60 -1.61 -57.64 -11.30
C SER A 60 -0.13 -57.99 -11.17
N TYR A 61 0.35 -58.17 -9.94
CA TYR A 61 1.72 -58.60 -9.67
C TYR A 61 1.80 -59.34 -8.32
N THR A 62 2.59 -60.41 -8.27
CA THR A 62 2.93 -61.13 -7.03
C THR A 62 4.32 -60.68 -6.58
N ILE A 63 4.41 -59.98 -5.45
CA ILE A 63 5.69 -59.56 -4.89
C ILE A 63 6.32 -60.75 -4.15
N LYS A 64 7.44 -61.26 -4.67
CA LYS A 64 8.23 -62.27 -3.96
C LYS A 64 8.93 -61.63 -2.75
N PRO A 65 8.83 -62.19 -1.54
CA PRO A 65 9.57 -61.66 -0.40
C PRO A 65 11.09 -61.81 -0.63
N VAL A 66 11.85 -60.79 -0.25
CA VAL A 66 13.32 -60.83 -0.27
C VAL A 66 13.85 -61.79 0.79
N SER A 67 15.09 -62.26 0.64
CA SER A 67 15.70 -63.15 1.64
C SER A 67 15.79 -62.46 3.00
N PRO A 68 15.68 -63.18 4.12
CA PRO A 68 15.63 -62.58 5.45
C PRO A 68 16.89 -61.76 5.77
N ASP A 69 18.07 -62.18 5.29
CA ASP A 69 19.30 -61.43 5.51
C ASP A 69 19.37 -60.14 4.69
N GLN A 70 18.85 -60.15 3.45
CA GLN A 70 18.77 -58.94 2.64
C GLN A 70 17.75 -57.94 3.20
N ALA A 71 16.61 -58.42 3.71
CA ALA A 71 15.63 -57.57 4.38
C ALA A 71 16.21 -56.89 5.62
N VAL A 72 17.02 -57.60 6.41
CA VAL A 72 17.70 -57.02 7.57
C VAL A 72 18.70 -55.93 7.17
N GLU A 73 19.41 -56.12 6.08
CA GLU A 73 20.35 -55.12 5.56
C GLU A 73 19.63 -53.84 5.09
N GLN A 74 18.59 -53.97 4.28
CA GLN A 74 17.79 -52.83 3.80
C GLN A 74 17.11 -52.08 4.96
N GLY A 75 16.55 -52.81 5.93
CA GLY A 75 15.97 -52.20 7.11
C GLY A 75 16.99 -51.48 8.00
N ALA A 76 18.23 -51.99 8.07
CA ALA A 76 19.30 -51.32 8.80
C ALA A 76 19.71 -49.99 8.16
N ASP A 77 19.79 -49.95 6.84
CA ASP A 77 20.10 -48.72 6.08
C ASP A 77 18.98 -47.68 6.26
N LEU A 78 17.71 -48.10 6.16
CA LEU A 78 16.56 -47.23 6.36
C LEU A 78 16.50 -46.61 7.77
N ILE A 79 16.75 -47.40 8.81
CA ILE A 79 16.81 -46.87 10.19
C ILE A 79 17.94 -45.85 10.33
N GLY A 80 19.10 -46.12 9.74
CA GLY A 80 20.22 -45.19 9.75
C GLY A 80 19.85 -43.85 9.11
N GLU A 81 19.30 -43.89 7.90
CA GLU A 81 18.84 -42.70 7.19
C GLU A 81 17.78 -41.94 7.99
N LEU A 82 16.76 -42.62 8.54
CA LEU A 82 15.70 -42.00 9.34
C LEU A 82 16.24 -41.30 10.59
N LEU A 83 17.23 -41.88 11.28
CA LEU A 83 17.85 -41.24 12.44
C LEU A 83 18.57 -39.94 12.05
N ILE A 84 19.31 -39.96 10.95
CA ILE A 84 20.01 -38.77 10.43
C ILE A 84 19.00 -37.69 10.05
N PHE A 85 17.96 -38.05 9.30
CA PHE A 85 16.90 -37.14 8.90
C PHE A 85 16.13 -36.60 10.10
N SER A 86 15.86 -37.42 11.12
CA SER A 86 15.20 -36.98 12.35
C SER A 86 16.02 -35.94 13.10
N VAL A 87 17.33 -36.16 13.26
CA VAL A 87 18.22 -35.18 13.91
C VAL A 87 18.31 -33.89 13.09
N ALA A 88 18.49 -34.00 11.77
CA ALA A 88 18.54 -32.84 10.87
C ALA A 88 17.23 -32.03 10.89
N LEU A 89 16.08 -32.71 10.81
CA LEU A 89 14.76 -32.10 10.86
C LEU A 89 14.47 -31.49 12.24
N GLY A 90 14.88 -32.16 13.31
CA GLY A 90 14.76 -31.64 14.68
C GLY A 90 15.51 -30.33 14.87
N VAL A 91 16.79 -30.29 14.45
CA VAL A 91 17.60 -29.05 14.51
C VAL A 91 17.01 -27.96 13.62
N ALA A 92 16.62 -28.29 12.39
CA ALA A 92 16.00 -27.33 11.48
C ALA A 92 14.67 -26.78 12.02
N SER A 93 13.84 -27.63 12.63
CA SER A 93 12.57 -27.24 13.24
C SER A 93 12.77 -26.33 14.46
N LEU A 94 13.75 -26.64 15.30
CA LEU A 94 14.12 -25.79 16.44
C LEU A 94 14.63 -24.42 15.97
N GLU A 95 15.54 -24.38 15.01
CA GLU A 95 16.06 -23.11 14.49
C GLU A 95 14.97 -22.31 13.76
N TYR A 96 14.06 -22.98 13.06
CA TYR A 96 12.89 -22.34 12.46
C TYR A 96 11.97 -21.74 13.51
N SER A 97 11.66 -22.48 14.58
CA SER A 97 10.81 -21.99 15.69
C SER A 97 11.44 -20.76 16.37
N ARG A 98 12.75 -20.80 16.61
CA ARG A 98 13.53 -19.69 17.18
C ARG A 98 13.60 -18.49 16.23
N SER A 99 13.82 -18.76 14.94
CA SER A 99 13.90 -17.72 13.90
C SER A 99 12.54 -17.05 13.68
N ALA A 100 11.44 -17.79 13.72
CA ALA A 100 10.08 -17.27 13.59
C ALA A 100 9.72 -16.34 14.75
N ALA A 101 10.14 -16.65 15.98
CA ALA A 101 9.98 -15.73 17.12
C ALA A 101 10.74 -14.41 16.92
N SER A 102 11.98 -14.49 16.41
CA SER A 102 12.78 -13.29 16.11
C SER A 102 12.25 -12.48 14.91
N ALA A 103 11.60 -13.13 13.94
CA ALA A 103 10.98 -12.47 12.79
C ALA A 103 9.75 -11.67 13.20
N ARG A 104 8.85 -12.27 14.00
CA ARG A 104 7.68 -11.58 14.56
C ARG A 104 8.09 -10.37 15.40
N ALA A 105 9.15 -10.50 16.20
CA ALA A 105 9.65 -9.37 17.00
C ALA A 105 10.16 -8.21 16.14
N LYS A 106 10.73 -8.49 14.95
CA LYS A 106 11.15 -7.44 14.01
C LYS A 106 9.97 -6.82 13.28
N GLU A 107 8.99 -7.62 12.87
CA GLU A 107 7.76 -7.14 12.24
C GLU A 107 6.97 -6.23 13.18
N VAL A 108 6.89 -6.54 14.47
CA VAL A 108 6.24 -5.69 15.46
C VAL A 108 6.96 -4.34 15.58
N LYS A 109 8.29 -4.34 15.71
CA LYS A 109 9.07 -3.09 15.77
C LYS A 109 8.93 -2.24 14.52
N GLN A 110 8.93 -2.86 13.33
CA GLN A 110 8.73 -2.14 12.08
C GLN A 110 7.33 -1.53 12.00
N LYS A 111 6.29 -2.24 12.46
CA LYS A 111 4.94 -1.69 12.53
C LYS A 111 4.82 -0.53 13.52
N GLU A 112 5.49 -0.63 14.67
CA GLU A 112 5.52 0.46 15.66
C GLU A 112 6.23 1.71 15.10
N GLU A 113 7.35 1.55 14.39
CA GLU A 113 8.04 2.64 13.71
C GLU A 113 7.15 3.28 12.62
N GLN A 114 6.50 2.44 11.81
CA GLN A 114 5.62 2.90 10.73
C GLN A 114 4.39 3.66 11.26
N GLN A 115 3.77 3.19 12.34
CA GLN A 115 2.69 3.90 13.01
C GLN A 115 3.14 5.24 13.58
N ARG A 116 4.38 5.32 14.06
CA ARG A 116 4.93 6.56 14.60
C ARG A 116 5.16 7.60 13.51
N GLU A 117 5.64 7.17 12.35
CA GLU A 117 5.78 8.02 11.17
C GLU A 117 4.41 8.50 10.69
N GLU A 118 3.41 7.61 10.63
CA GLU A 118 2.02 7.95 10.28
C GLU A 118 1.45 9.03 11.22
N GLN A 119 1.58 8.85 12.54
CA GLN A 119 1.15 9.85 13.53
C GLN A 119 1.87 11.20 13.37
N GLU A 120 3.17 11.18 13.08
CA GLU A 120 3.92 12.42 12.83
C GLU A 120 3.41 13.13 11.58
N THR A 121 3.06 12.39 10.53
CA THR A 121 2.47 12.99 9.32
C THR A 121 1.06 13.51 9.56
N GLU A 122 0.25 12.80 10.35
CA GLU A 122 -1.13 13.19 10.68
C GLU A 122 -1.15 14.48 11.51
N THR A 123 -0.30 14.59 12.54
CA THR A 123 -0.17 15.82 13.33
C THR A 123 0.32 17.02 12.50
N ARG A 124 1.23 16.80 11.56
CA ARG A 124 1.65 17.87 10.62
C ARG A 124 0.50 18.29 9.71
N PHE A 125 -0.30 17.33 9.24
CA PHE A 125 -1.45 17.58 8.39
C PHE A 125 -2.52 18.40 9.13
N GLU A 126 -2.89 18.01 10.36
CA GLU A 126 -3.82 18.75 11.21
C GLU A 126 -3.36 20.19 11.45
N TYR A 127 -2.05 20.38 11.69
CA TYR A 127 -1.48 21.71 11.85
C TYR A 127 -1.59 22.55 10.57
N LEU A 128 -1.30 21.96 9.40
CA LEU A 128 -1.46 22.62 8.11
C LEU A 128 -2.93 22.99 7.84
N GLU A 129 -3.87 22.09 8.11
CA GLU A 129 -5.30 22.32 7.95
C GLU A 129 -5.79 23.48 8.82
N SER A 130 -5.33 23.55 10.08
CA SER A 130 -5.65 24.67 10.98
C SER A 130 -5.14 26.02 10.46
N GLN A 131 -3.96 26.04 9.83
CA GLN A 131 -3.42 27.26 9.22
C GLN A 131 -4.21 27.68 8.00
N VAL A 132 -4.65 26.73 7.16
CA VAL A 132 -5.48 27.02 5.99
C VAL A 132 -6.82 27.60 6.43
N ALA A 133 -7.51 26.96 7.38
CA ALA A 133 -8.77 27.45 7.91
C ALA A 133 -8.65 28.89 8.46
N TRP A 134 -7.58 29.17 9.21
CA TRP A 134 -7.34 30.51 9.74
C TRP A 134 -7.02 31.55 8.65
N LEU A 135 -6.32 31.15 7.59
CA LEU A 135 -6.07 32.02 6.43
C LEU A 135 -7.36 32.31 5.67
N GLU A 136 -8.20 31.30 5.45
CA GLU A 136 -9.51 31.44 4.83
C GLU A 136 -10.38 32.44 5.60
N ASP A 137 -10.48 32.32 6.93
CA ASP A 137 -11.21 33.27 7.78
C ASP A 137 -10.70 34.71 7.62
N ARG A 138 -9.37 34.90 7.55
CA ARG A 138 -8.77 36.22 7.35
C ARG A 138 -9.06 36.81 5.98
N VAL A 139 -9.08 36.00 4.93
CA VAL A 139 -9.45 36.44 3.59
C VAL A 139 -10.91 36.87 3.56
N VAL A 140 -11.81 36.10 4.17
CA VAL A 140 -13.24 36.45 4.28
C VAL A 140 -13.43 37.75 5.06
N ALA A 141 -12.73 37.92 6.18
CA ALA A 141 -12.79 39.15 6.97
C ALA A 141 -12.34 40.39 6.18
N LEU A 142 -11.20 40.29 5.46
CA LEU A 142 -10.72 41.38 4.59
C LEU A 142 -11.70 41.68 3.45
N MET A 143 -12.32 40.64 2.87
CA MET A 143 -13.32 40.80 1.82
C MET A 143 -14.55 41.58 2.33
N CYS A 144 -15.07 41.25 3.53
CA CYS A 144 -16.16 41.99 4.15
C CYS A 144 -15.83 43.48 4.36
N VAL A 145 -14.61 43.80 4.82
CA VAL A 145 -14.18 45.19 5.01
C VAL A 145 -14.14 45.95 3.67
N LEU A 146 -13.57 45.34 2.63
CA LEU A 146 -13.52 45.94 1.29
C LEU A 146 -14.92 46.15 0.69
N GLU A 147 -15.85 45.22 0.90
CA GLU A 147 -17.24 45.39 0.45
C GLU A 147 -17.96 46.51 1.20
N SER A 148 -17.70 46.68 2.50
CA SER A 148 -18.23 47.79 3.29
C SER A 148 -17.75 49.15 2.78
N GLU A 149 -16.44 49.30 2.57
CA GLU A 149 -15.82 50.53 2.04
C GLU A 149 -16.32 50.89 0.64
N ARG A 150 -16.48 49.87 -0.22
CA ARG A 150 -17.05 50.03 -1.55
C ARG A 150 -18.53 50.45 -1.48
N GLY A 151 -19.30 49.87 -0.56
CA GLY A 151 -20.71 50.20 -0.33
C GLY A 151 -20.92 51.66 0.08
N GLU A 152 -20.18 52.13 1.08
CA GLU A 152 -20.25 53.53 1.54
C GLU A 152 -19.82 54.52 0.45
N SER A 153 -18.77 54.18 -0.30
CA SER A 153 -18.28 55.04 -1.39
C SER A 153 -19.30 55.15 -2.51
N LEU A 154 -19.95 54.04 -2.87
CA LEU A 154 -20.99 54.02 -3.89
C LEU A 154 -22.21 54.84 -3.47
N GLU A 155 -22.64 54.71 -2.21
CA GLU A 155 -23.76 55.48 -1.65
C GLU A 155 -23.48 57.00 -1.69
N LYS A 156 -22.28 57.42 -1.29
CA LYS A 156 -21.85 58.83 -1.37
C LYS A 156 -21.86 59.36 -2.81
N LEU A 157 -21.35 58.57 -3.77
CA LEU A 157 -21.35 58.93 -5.18
C LEU A 157 -22.77 59.03 -5.76
N VAL A 158 -23.67 58.12 -5.38
CA VAL A 158 -25.08 58.15 -5.81
C VAL A 158 -25.79 59.38 -5.27
N LEU A 159 -25.60 59.72 -3.99
CA LEU A 159 -26.19 60.91 -3.37
C LEU A 159 -25.69 62.20 -4.05
N GLN A 160 -24.37 62.31 -4.29
CA GLN A 160 -23.80 63.43 -5.04
C GLN A 160 -24.39 63.54 -6.45
N ALA A 161 -24.51 62.42 -7.17
CA ALA A 161 -25.06 62.42 -8.52
C ALA A 161 -26.54 62.86 -8.52
N GLN A 162 -27.34 62.41 -7.56
CA GLN A 162 -28.74 62.85 -7.41
C GLN A 162 -28.84 64.34 -7.09
N GLU A 163 -27.98 64.87 -6.24
CA GLU A 163 -27.97 66.27 -5.87
C GLU A 163 -27.55 67.18 -7.05
N GLN A 164 -26.59 66.72 -7.86
CA GLN A 164 -26.20 67.37 -9.12
C GLN A 164 -27.34 67.38 -10.14
N ILE A 165 -28.08 66.26 -10.27
CA ILE A 165 -29.28 66.19 -11.13
C ILE A 165 -30.35 67.17 -10.63
N LYS A 166 -30.58 67.23 -9.32
CA LYS A 166 -31.55 68.14 -8.71
C LYS A 166 -31.17 69.61 -8.91
N ARG A 167 -29.89 69.97 -8.79
CA ARG A 167 -29.40 71.33 -9.11
C ARG A 167 -29.57 71.67 -10.58
N ARG A 168 -29.28 70.76 -11.52
CA ARG A 168 -29.51 70.98 -12.95
C ARG A 168 -30.99 71.12 -13.31
N GLN A 169 -31.89 70.43 -12.62
CA GLN A 169 -33.33 70.65 -12.80
C GLN A 169 -33.77 72.02 -12.30
N VAL A 170 -33.21 72.52 -11.19
CA VAL A 170 -33.49 73.87 -10.68
C VAL A 170 -32.89 74.96 -11.57
N GLU A 171 -31.67 74.77 -12.11
CA GLU A 171 -31.08 75.66 -13.12
C GLU A 171 -31.87 75.64 -14.45
N GLY A 172 -32.41 74.48 -14.84
CA GLY A 172 -33.26 74.36 -16.02
C GLY A 172 -34.61 75.08 -15.88
N ASP A 173 -35.17 75.13 -14.67
CA ASP A 173 -36.39 75.89 -14.35
C ASP A 173 -36.13 77.40 -14.24
N GLU A 174 -34.89 77.84 -13.94
CA GLU A 174 -34.50 79.26 -13.96
C GLU A 174 -34.10 79.78 -15.36
N LEU A 175 -33.67 78.90 -16.27
CA LEU A 175 -33.35 79.23 -17.66
C LEU A 175 -34.57 79.24 -18.60
N ASP A 176 -35.73 78.70 -18.19
CA ASP A 176 -37.01 78.84 -18.93
C ASP A 176 -37.75 80.15 -18.61
N LYS A 177 -37.02 81.25 -18.44
CA LYS A 177 -37.57 82.61 -18.44
C LYS A 177 -36.80 83.61 -19.30
N THR A 178 -35.70 83.21 -19.93
CA THR A 178 -34.98 84.09 -20.84
C THR A 178 -34.43 83.26 -21.99
N GLU A 179 -34.72 83.70 -23.21
CA GLU A 179 -34.21 83.18 -24.49
C GLU A 179 -35.10 82.18 -25.24
N GLU A 180 -36.29 82.67 -25.61
CA GLU A 180 -36.85 82.37 -26.94
C GLU A 180 -35.94 83.02 -28.01
N LYS A 181 -35.01 82.26 -28.59
CA LYS A 181 -34.77 82.18 -30.05
C LYS A 181 -33.43 81.53 -30.43
N THR A 182 -33.55 80.65 -31.43
CA THR A 182 -32.56 80.12 -32.37
C THR A 182 -31.76 78.88 -31.95
N GLY A 183 -31.75 77.89 -32.86
CA GLY A 183 -30.55 77.09 -33.10
C GLY A 183 -30.62 75.62 -32.75
N THR A 184 -30.81 74.81 -33.79
CA THR A 184 -29.96 73.64 -34.08
C THR A 184 -30.20 72.37 -33.25
N GLU A 185 -30.96 71.49 -33.90
CA GLU A 185 -30.92 70.03 -33.86
C GLU A 185 -29.75 69.35 -33.13
N ALA A 186 -30.13 68.57 -32.11
CA ALA A 186 -29.71 67.20 -31.85
C ALA A 186 -28.20 66.87 -31.94
N SER A 187 -27.44 67.10 -30.85
CA SER A 187 -26.14 66.44 -30.68
C SER A 187 -25.65 66.30 -29.22
N SER A 188 -26.51 65.89 -28.28
CA SER A 188 -26.06 65.58 -26.90
C SER A 188 -26.41 64.16 -26.41
N SER A 189 -27.37 63.47 -27.05
CA SER A 189 -27.69 62.07 -26.70
C SER A 189 -26.66 61.06 -27.22
N SER A 190 -25.83 61.45 -28.20
CA SER A 190 -24.86 60.55 -28.85
C SER A 190 -23.66 60.19 -27.96
N SER A 191 -23.21 61.11 -27.10
CA SER A 191 -21.95 60.95 -26.36
C SER A 191 -22.09 60.00 -25.16
N VAL A 192 -23.26 60.00 -24.51
CA VAL A 192 -23.52 59.18 -23.31
C VAL A 192 -23.71 57.71 -23.69
N VAL A 193 -24.43 57.46 -24.79
CA VAL A 193 -24.61 56.10 -25.34
C VAL A 193 -23.28 55.52 -25.82
N LYS A 194 -22.42 56.34 -26.44
CA LYS A 194 -21.07 55.92 -26.88
C LYS A 194 -20.13 55.56 -25.73
N LEU A 195 -20.22 56.28 -24.61
CA LEU A 195 -19.41 55.99 -23.42
C LEU A 195 -19.85 54.69 -22.76
N TRP A 196 -21.15 54.41 -22.71
CA TRP A 196 -21.68 53.19 -22.11
C TRP A 196 -21.30 51.94 -22.92
N THR A 197 -21.44 52.00 -24.24
CA THR A 197 -21.04 50.89 -25.12
C THR A 197 -19.53 50.65 -25.11
N SER A 198 -18.72 51.71 -25.05
CA SER A 198 -17.26 51.58 -24.94
C SER A 198 -16.83 50.92 -23.63
N THR A 199 -17.54 51.18 -22.53
CA THR A 199 -17.21 50.60 -21.22
C THR A 199 -17.63 49.13 -21.16
N GLN A 200 -18.77 48.80 -21.77
CA GLN A 200 -19.26 47.42 -21.87
C GLN A 200 -18.33 46.53 -22.71
N ASP A 201 -17.78 47.05 -23.82
CA ASP A 201 -16.85 46.32 -24.69
C ASP A 201 -15.49 46.08 -24.00
N ALA A 202 -15.03 47.03 -23.17
CA ALA A 202 -13.80 46.88 -22.40
C ALA A 202 -13.90 45.79 -21.33
N VAL A 203 -15.04 45.70 -20.63
CA VAL A 203 -15.28 44.66 -19.61
C VAL A 203 -15.40 43.27 -20.23
N ALA A 204 -16.05 43.15 -21.39
CA ALA A 204 -16.19 41.87 -22.09
C ALA A 204 -14.84 41.27 -22.55
N ARG A 205 -13.83 42.12 -22.80
CA ARG A 205 -12.47 41.68 -23.16
C ARG A 205 -11.62 41.25 -21.97
N LEU A 206 -11.98 41.67 -20.76
CA LEU A 206 -11.24 41.34 -19.55
C LEU A 206 -11.62 39.96 -18.97
N LEU A 207 -12.76 39.41 -19.37
CA LEU A 207 -13.34 38.15 -18.88
C LEU A 207 -13.08 36.95 -19.83
N LYS A 208 -12.18 37.09 -20.81
CA LYS A 208 -11.83 36.08 -21.81
C LYS A 208 -10.34 35.76 -21.76
#